data_AF-A0A914YDY6-F1
#
_entry.id   AF-A0A914YDY6-F1
#
_cell.length_a   1.000
_cell.length_b   1.000
_cell.length_c   1.000
_cell.angle_alpha   90.00
_cell.angle_beta   90.00
_cell.angle_gamma   90.00
#
_symmetry.space_group_name_H-M   'P 1'
#
loop_
_entity.id
_entity.type
_entity.pdbx_description
1 polymer ?
#
loop_
_entity_poly.entity_id
_entity_poly.type
_entity_poly.pdbx_seq_one_letter_code
_entity_poly.pdbx_strand_id
1 'polypeptide(L)'
;MLKANWSITDLQKHFREILTKIDLIIGGNDKSGFVPLAKELTLVLPEISKEKTTLLLIKTVGEWLKDHPESGLVLLILNTAMESMTASLPYLGLKLLNKCIAAYFNRKISCDWHELVSWISIPERSKEWLYTTPSADAGIKPRFLVLNAHLINEMTELNSASSETALLKRLQEYLSSVKPKYIKPKKEAAFLLCVEKLQRMVIRQYSNGMATAVANEHLENYITFLKKLHSDEKGVSFFSMVTKFGRKPSYPIKIQLFSQIITLYISQQQTAPGQPPRLQASQGVLNSRLGAFKDLQKNKEYVEYNSVIQNAQPYFSQVEHYNLNHAGNLFAKTAHILYPSDKTLLRLDA
;
A
#
# COMPACT_ATOMS: atom_id res chain seq x y z
N MET A 1 -23.68 23.87 28.10
CA MET A 1 -22.26 23.64 27.75
C MET A 1 -21.43 23.59 29.03
N LEU A 2 -21.17 22.39 29.56
CA LEU A 2 -20.23 22.20 30.67
C LEU A 2 -18.80 22.37 30.12
N LYS A 3 -18.17 23.54 30.37
CA LYS A 3 -16.71 23.71 30.22
C LYS A 3 -16.01 23.01 31.38
N ALA A 4 -16.10 21.69 31.42
CA ALA A 4 -15.22 20.92 32.28
C ALA A 4 -13.84 20.88 31.60
N ASN A 5 -12.82 21.45 32.24
CA ASN A 5 -11.43 21.36 31.78
C ASN A 5 -10.93 19.93 32.02
N TRP A 6 -11.37 19.00 31.18
CA TRP A 6 -10.91 17.62 31.25
C TRP A 6 -9.44 17.55 30.88
N SER A 7 -8.66 16.77 31.63
CA SER A 7 -7.32 16.45 31.19
C SER A 7 -7.38 15.62 29.90
N ILE A 8 -6.30 15.65 29.13
CA ILE A 8 -6.15 14.81 27.93
C ILE A 8 -6.39 13.33 28.26
N THR A 9 -5.89 12.87 29.41
CA THR A 9 -6.02 11.48 29.86
C THR A 9 -7.48 11.14 30.18
N ASP A 10 -8.20 12.04 30.85
CA ASP A 10 -9.62 11.83 31.19
C ASP A 10 -10.48 11.75 29.93
N LEU A 11 -10.20 12.62 28.95
CA LEU A 11 -10.89 12.61 27.67
C LEU A 11 -10.66 11.30 26.90
N GLN A 12 -9.43 10.78 26.87
CA GLN A 12 -9.15 9.49 26.25
C GLN A 12 -9.86 8.34 26.95
N LYS A 13 -9.84 8.32 28.28
CA LYS A 13 -10.49 7.29 29.09
C LYS A 13 -12.00 7.28 28.82
N HIS A 14 -12.65 8.43 28.95
CA HIS A 14 -14.07 8.56 28.71
C HIS A 14 -14.47 8.17 27.28
N PHE A 15 -13.66 8.56 26.29
CA PHE A 15 -13.96 8.20 24.91
C PHE A 15 -13.82 6.69 24.66
N ARG A 16 -12.86 6.01 25.31
CA ARG A 16 -12.79 4.53 25.30
C ARG A 16 -14.00 3.89 25.96
N GLU A 17 -14.51 4.47 27.04
CA GLU A 17 -15.75 4.01 27.68
C GLU A 17 -16.95 4.15 26.74
N ILE A 18 -17.07 5.26 26.01
CA ILE A 18 -18.09 5.45 24.98
C ILE A 18 -17.99 4.38 23.89
N LEU A 19 -16.79 4.15 23.33
CA LEU A 19 -16.57 3.13 22.30
C LEU A 19 -16.99 1.74 22.78
N THR A 20 -16.63 1.38 24.02
CA THR A 20 -16.97 0.09 24.62
C THR A 20 -18.48 -0.05 24.81
N LYS A 21 -19.17 1.00 25.26
CA LYS A 21 -20.64 0.99 25.40
C LYS A 21 -21.34 0.84 24.05
N ILE A 22 -20.87 1.56 23.02
CA ILE A 22 -21.42 1.48 21.67
C ILE A 22 -21.20 0.07 21.09
N ASP A 23 -20.03 -0.52 21.29
CA ASP A 23 -19.74 -1.88 20.83
C ASP A 23 -20.67 -2.92 21.46
N LEU A 24 -20.96 -2.80 22.77
CA LEU A 24 -21.93 -3.66 23.46
C LEU A 24 -23.35 -3.53 22.87
N ILE A 25 -23.75 -2.31 22.48
CA ILE A 25 -25.05 -2.06 21.84
C ILE A 25 -25.11 -2.72 20.45
N ILE A 26 -24.02 -2.60 19.67
CA ILE A 26 -23.94 -3.18 18.32
C ILE A 26 -23.87 -4.70 18.37
N GLY A 27 -23.13 -5.26 19.33
CA GLY A 27 -22.95 -6.71 19.50
C GLY A 27 -24.24 -7.49 19.81
N GLY A 28 -25.33 -6.78 20.14
CA GLY A 28 -26.63 -7.37 20.47
C GLY A 28 -27.68 -7.39 19.36
N ASN A 29 -27.44 -6.82 18.17
CA ASN A 29 -28.50 -6.53 17.16
C ASN A 29 -27.99 -6.55 15.69
N ASP A 30 -28.90 -6.43 14.72
CA ASP A 30 -28.57 -6.30 13.28
C ASP A 30 -27.69 -5.06 13.01
N LYS A 31 -26.55 -5.29 12.37
CA LYS A 31 -25.47 -4.30 12.17
C LYS A 31 -25.90 -3.13 11.28
N SER A 32 -26.89 -3.33 10.40
CA SER A 32 -27.40 -2.30 9.49
C SER A 32 -28.07 -1.12 10.22
N GLY A 33 -28.73 -1.40 11.36
CA GLY A 33 -29.44 -0.40 12.17
C GLY A 33 -28.55 0.59 12.92
N PHE A 34 -27.24 0.35 12.97
CA PHE A 34 -26.29 1.16 13.76
C PHE A 34 -25.44 2.13 12.93
N VAL A 35 -25.69 2.23 11.62
CA VAL A 35 -25.05 3.25 10.78
C VAL A 35 -25.30 4.67 11.31
N PRO A 36 -26.51 5.08 11.75
CA PRO A 36 -26.73 6.40 12.34
C PRO A 36 -25.89 6.63 13.61
N LEU A 37 -25.82 5.65 14.50
CA LEU A 37 -25.03 5.72 15.74
C LEU A 37 -23.53 5.88 15.44
N ALA A 38 -23.02 5.16 14.44
CA ALA A 38 -21.64 5.31 14.00
C ALA A 38 -21.39 6.66 13.33
N LYS A 39 -22.35 7.19 12.55
CA LYS A 39 -22.27 8.56 12.00
C LYS A 39 -22.18 9.58 13.13
N GLU A 40 -23.01 9.49 14.16
CA GLU A 40 -22.94 10.38 15.32
C GLU A 40 -21.59 10.29 16.04
N LEU A 41 -21.10 9.07 16.28
CA LEU A 41 -19.79 8.85 16.90
C LEU A 41 -18.65 9.51 16.09
N THR A 42 -18.70 9.43 14.76
CA THR A 42 -17.68 10.03 13.90
C THR A 42 -17.88 11.53 13.68
N LEU A 43 -19.11 12.05 13.71
CA LEU A 43 -19.45 13.48 13.60
C LEU A 43 -19.02 14.28 14.83
N VAL A 44 -19.05 13.64 16.01
CA VAL A 44 -18.54 14.21 17.26
C VAL A 44 -17.04 14.56 17.19
N LEU A 45 -16.26 13.88 16.36
CA LEU A 45 -14.81 14.06 16.26
C LEU A 45 -14.38 15.47 15.78
N PRO A 46 -14.94 16.02 14.69
CA PRO A 46 -14.65 17.39 14.28
C PRO A 46 -15.44 18.46 15.05
N GLU A 47 -16.66 18.17 15.53
CA GLU A 47 -17.53 19.21 16.12
C GLU A 47 -17.13 19.64 17.54
N ILE A 48 -16.56 18.73 18.33
CA ILE A 48 -16.30 18.98 19.76
C ILE A 48 -14.92 19.63 20.00
N SER A 49 -14.05 19.71 18.99
CA SER A 49 -12.61 19.70 19.24
C SER A 49 -11.76 20.61 18.37
N LYS A 50 -10.76 21.27 18.99
CA LYS A 50 -9.58 21.81 18.27
C LYS A 50 -8.85 20.65 17.59
N GLU A 51 -8.19 20.89 16.47
CA GLU A 51 -7.47 19.88 15.66
C GLU A 51 -6.60 18.91 16.48
N LYS A 52 -5.88 19.41 17.49
CA LYS A 52 -5.07 18.59 18.42
C LYS A 52 -5.89 17.55 19.18
N THR A 53 -7.10 17.93 19.61
CA THR A 53 -8.02 17.05 20.33
C THR A 53 -8.65 16.03 19.36
N THR A 54 -9.04 16.44 18.16
CA THR A 54 -9.52 15.49 17.13
C THR A 54 -8.46 14.45 16.77
N LEU A 55 -7.19 14.86 16.64
CA LEU A 55 -6.06 13.95 16.42
C LEU A 55 -5.89 12.93 17.54
N LEU A 56 -6.08 13.35 18.79
CA LEU A 56 -6.03 12.49 19.97
C LEU A 56 -7.19 11.48 19.98
N LEU A 57 -8.40 11.93 19.68
CA LEU A 57 -9.57 11.05 19.61
C LEU A 57 -9.41 10.02 18.49
N ILE A 58 -8.99 10.41 17.28
CA ILE A 58 -8.68 9.46 16.18
C ILE A 58 -7.59 8.47 16.57
N LYS A 59 -6.56 8.92 17.32
CA LYS A 59 -5.54 8.01 17.85
C LYS A 59 -6.19 6.98 18.78
N THR A 60 -7.05 7.43 19.68
CA THR A 60 -7.77 6.62 20.66
C THR A 60 -8.71 5.61 20.00
N VAL A 61 -9.53 6.03 19.01
CA VAL A 61 -10.37 5.11 18.21
C VAL A 61 -9.51 4.05 17.55
N GLY A 62 -8.46 4.45 16.83
CA GLY A 62 -7.66 3.48 16.09
C GLY A 62 -6.81 2.56 16.95
N GLU A 63 -6.51 2.92 18.20
CA GLU A 63 -5.92 2.01 19.18
C GLU A 63 -6.99 1.04 19.69
N TRP A 64 -8.16 1.53 20.06
CA TRP A 64 -9.27 0.69 20.52
C TRP A 64 -9.70 -0.34 19.45
N LEU A 65 -9.86 0.07 18.18
CA LEU A 65 -10.21 -0.85 17.08
C LEU A 65 -9.14 -1.90 16.81
N LYS A 66 -7.86 -1.56 17.04
CA LYS A 66 -6.77 -2.52 16.91
C LYS A 66 -6.85 -3.60 17.99
N ASP A 67 -7.27 -3.21 19.19
CA ASP A 67 -7.44 -4.14 20.33
C ASP A 67 -8.75 -4.95 20.21
N HIS A 68 -9.73 -4.45 19.46
CA HIS A 68 -11.06 -5.06 19.25
C HIS A 68 -11.40 -5.22 17.76
N PRO A 69 -10.61 -5.97 16.97
CA PRO A 69 -10.81 -6.05 15.52
C PRO A 69 -12.16 -6.69 15.15
N GLU A 70 -12.73 -7.55 16.01
CA GLU A 70 -14.02 -8.22 15.75
C GLU A 70 -15.25 -7.31 15.92
N SER A 71 -15.06 -6.11 16.49
CA SER A 71 -16.15 -5.17 16.72
C SER A 71 -16.85 -4.78 15.42
N GLY A 72 -18.19 -4.72 15.46
CA GLY A 72 -19.00 -4.18 14.36
C GLY A 72 -18.66 -2.72 14.04
N LEU A 73 -18.08 -1.99 14.99
CA LEU A 73 -17.61 -0.62 14.79
C LEU A 73 -16.55 -0.49 13.70
N VAL A 74 -15.76 -1.53 13.44
CA VAL A 74 -14.78 -1.48 12.36
C VAL A 74 -15.46 -1.19 11.02
N LEU A 75 -16.52 -1.95 10.69
CA LEU A 75 -17.27 -1.78 9.44
C LEU A 75 -18.06 -0.48 9.41
N LEU A 76 -18.68 -0.12 10.53
CA LEU A 76 -19.46 1.10 10.60
C LEU A 76 -18.59 2.36 10.45
N ILE A 77 -17.42 2.39 11.08
CA ILE A 77 -16.49 3.52 10.94
C ILE A 77 -15.85 3.55 9.54
N LEU A 78 -15.60 2.39 8.90
CA LEU A 78 -15.19 2.38 7.49
C LEU A 78 -16.17 3.15 6.60
N ASN A 79 -17.48 2.97 6.85
CA ASN A 79 -18.56 3.60 6.10
C ASN A 79 -18.73 5.09 6.42
N THR A 80 -18.58 5.50 7.69
CA THR A 80 -18.95 6.86 8.13
C THR A 80 -17.78 7.83 8.25
N ALA A 81 -16.53 7.34 8.35
CA ALA A 81 -15.38 8.17 8.70
C ALA A 81 -15.13 9.35 7.74
N MET A 82 -15.39 9.17 6.44
CA MET A 82 -15.14 10.23 5.46
C MET A 82 -16.28 11.25 5.37
N GLU A 83 -17.54 10.80 5.48
CA GLU A 83 -18.71 11.68 5.47
C GLU A 83 -18.78 12.56 6.71
N SER A 84 -18.42 11.98 7.86
CA SER A 84 -18.52 12.66 9.15
C SER A 84 -17.40 13.66 9.43
N MET A 85 -16.33 13.68 8.64
CA MET A 85 -15.23 14.64 8.82
C MET A 85 -15.55 15.92 8.07
N THR A 86 -15.41 17.07 8.73
CA THR A 86 -15.65 18.38 8.11
C THR A 86 -14.80 18.57 6.87
N ALA A 87 -15.30 19.36 5.92
CA ALA A 87 -14.61 19.70 4.67
C ALA A 87 -13.20 20.26 4.88
N SER A 88 -12.94 20.85 6.05
CA SER A 88 -11.67 21.47 6.43
C SER A 88 -10.57 20.48 6.86
N LEU A 89 -10.89 19.21 7.17
CA LEU A 89 -9.92 18.24 7.70
C LEU A 89 -9.98 16.85 7.02
N PRO A 90 -9.99 16.76 5.68
CA PRO A 90 -10.13 15.48 4.96
C PRO A 90 -9.02 14.47 5.30
N TYR A 91 -7.80 14.95 5.57
CA TYR A 91 -6.66 14.12 5.92
C TYR A 91 -6.82 13.36 7.25
N LEU A 92 -7.67 13.86 8.17
CA LEU A 92 -8.00 13.20 9.43
C LEU A 92 -8.94 12.01 9.22
N GLY A 93 -9.95 12.17 8.35
CA GLY A 93 -10.80 11.07 7.90
C GLY A 93 -9.99 9.96 7.27
N LEU A 94 -9.10 10.30 6.33
CA LEU A 94 -8.20 9.32 5.69
C LEU A 94 -7.27 8.63 6.70
N LYS A 95 -6.85 9.32 7.77
CA LYS A 95 -6.05 8.73 8.85
C LYS A 95 -6.86 7.73 9.68
N LEU A 96 -8.11 8.04 10.00
CA LEU A 96 -9.01 7.13 10.69
C LEU A 96 -9.33 5.92 9.82
N LEU A 97 -9.67 6.14 8.55
CA LEU A 97 -9.95 5.09 7.58
C LEU A 97 -8.78 4.11 7.44
N ASN A 98 -7.54 4.61 7.32
CA ASN A 98 -6.34 3.76 7.26
C ASN A 98 -6.17 2.89 8.53
N LYS A 99 -6.58 3.38 9.70
CA LYS A 99 -6.53 2.61 10.95
C LYS A 99 -7.62 1.54 10.98
N CYS A 100 -8.81 1.86 10.48
CA CYS A 100 -9.93 0.94 10.40
C CYS A 100 -9.69 -0.19 9.39
N ILE A 101 -9.11 0.10 8.22
CA ILE A 101 -8.72 -0.94 7.26
C ILE A 101 -7.70 -1.91 7.89
N ALA A 102 -6.71 -1.39 8.61
CA ALA A 102 -5.74 -2.22 9.31
C ALA A 102 -6.40 -3.09 10.42
N ALA A 103 -7.40 -2.56 11.12
CA ALA A 103 -8.17 -3.31 12.12
C ALA A 103 -9.04 -4.40 11.46
N TYR A 104 -9.69 -4.10 10.34
CA TYR A 104 -10.49 -5.06 9.57
C TYR A 104 -9.66 -6.29 9.20
N PHE A 105 -8.47 -6.10 8.62
CA PHE A 105 -7.61 -7.23 8.25
C PHE A 105 -6.98 -7.96 9.46
N ASN A 106 -7.07 -7.42 10.68
CA ASN A 106 -6.61 -8.13 11.88
C ASN A 106 -7.67 -9.08 12.45
N ARG A 107 -8.88 -9.10 11.88
CA ARG A 107 -9.94 -10.03 12.30
C ARG A 107 -9.52 -11.49 12.12
N LYS A 108 -10.12 -12.35 12.93
CA LYS A 108 -9.99 -13.82 12.90
C LYS A 108 -10.84 -14.42 11.80
N ILE A 109 -11.96 -13.77 11.44
CA ILE A 109 -12.77 -14.18 10.31
C ILE A 109 -12.03 -13.92 8.98
N SER A 110 -12.50 -14.54 7.90
CA SER A 110 -11.99 -14.26 6.55
C SER A 110 -12.24 -12.79 6.20
N CYS A 111 -11.21 -12.12 5.68
CA CYS A 111 -11.26 -10.73 5.24
C CYS A 111 -10.95 -10.66 3.75
N ASP A 112 -11.63 -9.75 3.05
CA ASP A 112 -11.46 -9.57 1.61
C ASP A 112 -11.45 -8.09 1.24
N TRP A 113 -10.62 -7.74 0.25
CA TRP A 113 -10.54 -6.38 -0.25
C TRP A 113 -11.80 -5.94 -0.99
N HIS A 114 -12.50 -6.82 -1.71
CA HIS A 114 -13.72 -6.43 -2.44
C HIS A 114 -14.87 -6.15 -1.46
N GLU A 115 -15.03 -6.99 -0.42
CA GLU A 115 -15.97 -6.70 0.67
C GLU A 115 -15.62 -5.36 1.32
N LEU A 116 -14.38 -5.17 1.78
CA LEU A 116 -13.95 -3.94 2.44
C LEU A 116 -14.21 -2.70 1.58
N VAL A 117 -13.90 -2.77 0.29
CA VAL A 117 -14.06 -1.65 -0.63
C VAL A 117 -15.54 -1.25 -0.81
N SER A 118 -16.48 -2.21 -0.73
CA SER A 118 -17.92 -1.92 -0.74
C SER A 118 -18.40 -1.10 0.47
N TRP A 119 -17.64 -1.11 1.56
CA TRP A 119 -17.92 -0.33 2.77
C TRP A 119 -17.27 1.06 2.77
N ILE A 120 -16.44 1.40 1.78
CA ILE A 120 -15.65 2.64 1.78
C ILE A 120 -16.15 3.59 0.71
N SER A 121 -16.59 4.78 1.14
CA SER A 121 -16.84 5.91 0.27
C SER A 121 -15.83 7.03 0.53
N ILE A 122 -15.07 7.44 -0.49
CA ILE A 122 -14.12 8.55 -0.41
C ILE A 122 -14.66 9.70 -1.27
N PRO A 123 -15.09 10.82 -0.68
CA PRO A 123 -15.54 11.99 -1.42
C PRO A 123 -14.47 12.50 -2.38
N GLU A 124 -14.87 12.98 -3.57
CA GLU A 124 -13.96 13.41 -4.64
C GLU A 124 -12.89 14.41 -4.15
N ARG A 125 -13.31 15.44 -3.39
CA ARG A 125 -12.42 16.43 -2.75
C ARG A 125 -11.33 15.84 -1.85
N SER A 126 -11.52 14.62 -1.36
CA SER A 126 -10.58 13.93 -0.46
C SER A 126 -9.61 13.02 -1.21
N LYS A 127 -9.91 12.65 -2.46
CA LYS A 127 -9.06 11.76 -3.25
C LYS A 127 -7.70 12.39 -3.55
N GLU A 128 -7.65 13.70 -3.77
CA GLU A 128 -6.38 14.41 -4.01
C GLU A 128 -5.36 14.26 -2.87
N TRP A 129 -5.85 14.17 -1.63
CA TRP A 129 -5.01 14.00 -0.45
C TRP A 129 -4.31 12.63 -0.38
N LEU A 130 -4.80 11.64 -1.12
CA LEU A 130 -4.16 10.32 -1.21
C LEU A 130 -2.84 10.38 -1.99
N TYR A 131 -2.75 11.31 -2.95
CA TYR A 131 -1.59 11.48 -3.83
C TYR A 131 -0.68 12.63 -3.38
N THR A 132 -0.92 13.24 -2.21
CA THR A 132 -0.06 14.31 -1.70
C THR A 132 1.30 13.78 -1.27
N THR A 133 2.37 14.40 -1.80
CA THR A 133 3.75 14.08 -1.46
C THR A 133 3.99 14.08 0.06
N PRO A 134 4.47 12.96 0.64
CA PRO A 134 4.72 12.90 2.08
C PRO A 134 5.76 13.92 2.56
N SER A 135 5.41 14.71 3.57
CA SER A 135 6.26 15.75 4.17
C SER A 135 6.27 15.60 5.69
N ALA A 136 7.46 15.51 6.29
CA ALA A 136 7.62 15.43 7.73
C ALA A 136 7.24 16.76 8.39
N ASP A 137 7.62 17.87 7.76
CA ASP A 137 7.41 19.23 8.25
C ASP A 137 5.92 19.60 8.23
N ALA A 138 5.20 19.18 7.18
CA ALA A 138 3.75 19.35 7.09
C ALA A 138 2.96 18.23 7.79
N GLY A 139 3.63 17.26 8.43
CA GLY A 139 2.96 16.12 9.09
C GLY A 139 2.25 15.13 8.16
N ILE A 140 2.40 15.29 6.83
CA ILE A 140 1.77 14.48 5.80
C ILE A 140 2.49 13.13 5.72
N LYS A 141 1.75 12.06 6.01
CA LYS A 141 2.24 10.68 6.00
C LYS A 141 1.46 9.88 4.97
N PRO A 142 2.08 8.92 4.27
CA PRO A 142 1.35 8.08 3.31
C PRO A 142 0.26 7.24 4.00
N ARG A 143 -0.79 6.97 3.22
CA ARG A 143 -1.99 6.20 3.62
C ARG A 143 -2.20 5.03 2.64
N PHE A 144 -1.19 4.17 2.52
CA PHE A 144 -1.16 3.13 1.49
C PHE A 144 -2.36 2.18 1.50
N LEU A 145 -2.92 1.85 2.68
CA LEU A 145 -4.12 0.99 2.74
C LEU A 145 -5.35 1.66 2.14
N VAL A 146 -5.53 2.96 2.40
CA VAL A 146 -6.64 3.74 1.83
C VAL A 146 -6.41 3.98 0.35
N LEU A 147 -5.17 4.29 -0.05
CA LEU A 147 -4.80 4.40 -1.46
C LEU A 147 -5.06 3.09 -2.19
N ASN A 148 -4.72 1.93 -1.62
CA ASN A 148 -5.03 0.63 -2.21
C ASN A 148 -6.55 0.43 -2.38
N ALA A 149 -7.35 0.70 -1.35
CA ALA A 149 -8.81 0.60 -1.45
C ALA A 149 -9.37 1.51 -2.56
N HIS A 150 -8.89 2.74 -2.63
CA HIS A 150 -9.24 3.70 -3.69
C HIS A 150 -8.85 3.20 -5.09
N LEU A 151 -7.63 2.66 -5.24
CA LEU A 151 -7.14 2.12 -6.51
C LEU A 151 -7.96 0.91 -6.97
N ILE A 152 -8.43 0.06 -6.06
CA ILE A 152 -9.32 -1.06 -6.42
C ILE A 152 -10.61 -0.53 -7.06
N ASN A 153 -11.28 0.45 -6.45
CA ASN A 153 -12.47 1.08 -7.02
C ASN A 153 -12.18 1.75 -8.37
N GLU A 154 -11.17 2.61 -8.44
CA GLU A 154 -10.84 3.32 -9.67
C GLU A 154 -10.51 2.33 -10.80
N MET A 155 -9.76 1.26 -10.51
CA MET A 155 -9.41 0.24 -11.51
C MET A 155 -10.60 -0.57 -12.02
N THR A 156 -11.67 -0.73 -11.22
CA THR A 156 -12.92 -1.36 -11.68
C THR A 156 -13.76 -0.46 -12.57
N GLU A 157 -13.59 0.86 -12.45
CA GLU A 157 -14.33 1.87 -13.22
C GLU A 157 -13.60 2.30 -14.52
N LEU A 158 -12.37 1.81 -14.74
CA LEU A 158 -11.59 2.13 -15.95
C LEU A 158 -12.28 1.63 -17.22
N ASN A 159 -12.79 2.57 -18.01
CA ASN A 159 -13.53 2.32 -19.23
C ASN A 159 -12.74 2.63 -20.52
N SER A 160 -11.51 3.16 -20.40
CA SER A 160 -10.68 3.54 -21.54
C SER A 160 -9.19 3.50 -21.25
N ALA A 161 -8.35 3.24 -22.27
CA ALA A 161 -6.90 3.27 -22.16
C ALA A 161 -6.36 4.65 -21.68
N SER A 162 -7.04 5.74 -22.06
CA SER A 162 -6.69 7.09 -21.61
C SER A 162 -6.86 7.26 -20.09
N SER A 163 -8.01 6.83 -19.55
CA SER A 163 -8.27 6.89 -18.11
C SER A 163 -7.26 6.06 -17.30
N GLU A 164 -6.90 4.86 -17.80
CA GLU A 164 -5.89 4.01 -17.17
C GLU A 164 -4.51 4.66 -17.19
N THR A 165 -4.13 5.28 -18.32
CA THR A 165 -2.85 5.98 -18.46
C THR A 165 -2.74 7.15 -17.48
N ALA A 166 -3.81 7.92 -17.30
CA ALA A 166 -3.84 9.02 -16.34
C ALA A 166 -3.66 8.52 -14.90
N LEU A 167 -4.35 7.45 -14.52
CA LEU A 167 -4.22 6.84 -13.19
C LEU A 167 -2.82 6.24 -12.97
N LEU A 168 -2.27 5.55 -13.98
CA LEU A 168 -0.93 4.99 -13.97
C LEU A 168 0.13 6.07 -13.73
N LYS A 169 0.08 7.17 -14.50
CA LYS A 169 1.03 8.29 -14.36
C LYS A 169 0.94 8.92 -12.96
N ARG A 170 -0.27 9.21 -12.49
CA ARG A 170 -0.51 9.77 -11.15
C ARG A 170 0.03 8.87 -10.03
N LEU A 171 -0.19 7.56 -10.13
CA LEU A 171 0.30 6.59 -9.15
C LEU A 171 1.83 6.46 -9.19
N GLN A 172 2.41 6.40 -10.40
CA GLN A 172 3.85 6.32 -10.63
C GLN A 172 4.57 7.55 -10.04
N GLU A 173 4.06 8.76 -10.30
CA GLU A 173 4.58 10.01 -9.75
C GLU A 173 4.52 10.02 -8.22
N TYR A 174 3.36 9.66 -7.65
CA TYR A 174 3.18 9.59 -6.21
C TYR A 174 4.17 8.62 -5.56
N LEU A 175 4.23 7.36 -6.02
CA LEU A 175 5.11 6.34 -5.43
C LEU A 175 6.59 6.72 -5.57
N SER A 176 6.97 7.35 -6.68
CA SER A 176 8.33 7.85 -6.90
C SER A 176 8.73 8.98 -5.95
N SER A 177 7.75 9.76 -5.45
CA SER A 177 7.96 10.82 -4.46
C SER A 177 8.16 10.30 -3.03
N VAL A 178 7.74 9.06 -2.74
CA VAL A 178 7.82 8.48 -1.39
C VAL A 178 9.26 8.16 -1.01
N LYS A 179 9.80 8.95 -0.07
CA LYS A 179 11.14 8.73 0.49
C LYS A 179 11.20 7.52 1.45
N PRO A 180 12.36 6.86 1.58
CA PRO A 180 12.53 5.66 2.43
C PRO A 180 12.10 5.83 3.88
N LYS A 181 12.30 7.01 4.48
CA LYS A 181 11.90 7.33 5.85
C LYS A 181 10.40 7.12 6.16
N TYR A 182 9.55 7.06 5.13
CA TYR A 182 8.11 6.86 5.27
C TYR A 182 7.66 5.39 5.18
N ILE A 183 8.53 4.50 4.67
CA ILE A 183 8.27 3.06 4.55
C ILE A 183 8.97 2.39 5.72
N LYS A 184 8.25 2.32 6.84
CA LYS A 184 8.69 1.63 8.05
C LYS A 184 8.25 0.16 8.01
N PRO A 185 8.87 -0.75 8.79
CA PRO A 185 8.53 -2.19 8.80
C PRO A 185 7.04 -2.54 8.79
N LYS A 186 6.24 -1.85 9.60
CA LYS A 186 4.77 -2.08 9.68
C LYS A 186 3.96 -1.52 8.50
N LYS A 187 4.61 -0.97 7.48
CA LYS A 187 3.98 -0.33 6.31
C LYS A 187 4.52 -0.84 4.99
N GLU A 188 5.52 -1.74 5.02
CA GLU A 188 6.16 -2.27 3.82
C GLU A 188 5.16 -3.05 2.95
N ALA A 189 4.40 -3.97 3.55
CA ALA A 189 3.34 -4.70 2.87
C ALA A 189 2.28 -3.76 2.24
N ALA A 190 1.80 -2.79 3.01
CA ALA A 190 0.82 -1.82 2.51
C ALA A 190 1.37 -0.99 1.33
N PHE A 191 2.66 -0.62 1.36
CA PHE A 191 3.31 0.04 0.24
C PHE A 191 3.35 -0.87 -1.00
N LEU A 192 3.68 -2.16 -0.82
CA LEU A 192 3.69 -3.13 -1.91
C LEU A 192 2.32 -3.33 -2.55
N LEU A 193 1.21 -3.22 -1.81
CA LEU A 193 -0.13 -3.25 -2.43
C LEU A 193 -0.29 -2.17 -3.51
N CYS A 194 0.16 -0.94 -3.25
CA CYS A 194 0.13 0.12 -4.26
C CYS A 194 1.10 -0.14 -5.42
N VAL A 195 2.26 -0.74 -5.15
CA VAL A 195 3.23 -1.12 -6.20
C VAL A 195 2.69 -2.26 -7.07
N GLU A 196 1.89 -3.17 -6.52
CA GLU A 196 1.21 -4.21 -7.30
C GLU A 196 0.21 -3.59 -8.28
N LYS A 197 -0.64 -2.66 -7.84
CA LYS A 197 -1.58 -1.95 -8.73
C LYS A 197 -0.85 -1.25 -9.87
N LEU A 198 0.29 -0.62 -9.57
CA LEU A 198 1.16 -0.02 -10.57
C LEU A 198 1.69 -1.07 -11.57
N GLN A 199 2.24 -2.19 -11.09
CA GLN A 199 2.73 -3.28 -11.95
C GLN A 199 1.62 -3.82 -12.85
N ARG A 200 0.43 -4.06 -12.28
CA ARG A 200 -0.74 -4.59 -12.99
C ARG A 200 -1.16 -3.67 -14.12
N MET A 201 -1.29 -2.36 -13.87
CA MET A 201 -1.63 -1.40 -14.93
C MET A 201 -0.53 -1.30 -16.00
N VAL A 202 0.74 -1.31 -15.61
CA VAL A 202 1.88 -1.27 -16.56
C VAL A 202 1.87 -2.47 -17.50
N ILE A 203 1.68 -3.68 -16.97
CA ILE A 203 1.66 -4.91 -17.79
C ILE A 203 0.40 -4.98 -18.64
N ARG A 204 -0.75 -4.57 -18.10
CA ARG A 204 -2.04 -4.62 -18.80
C ARG A 204 -2.07 -3.73 -20.06
N GLN A 205 -1.21 -2.73 -20.17
CA GLN A 205 -1.08 -1.92 -21.39
C GLN A 205 -0.88 -2.75 -22.66
N TYR A 206 -0.11 -3.85 -22.57
CA TYR A 206 0.18 -4.73 -23.71
C TYR A 206 -1.03 -5.54 -24.18
N SER A 207 -2.08 -5.68 -23.35
CA SER A 207 -3.34 -6.33 -23.72
C SER A 207 -4.47 -5.33 -24.01
N ASN A 208 -4.32 -4.06 -23.63
CA ASN A 208 -5.38 -3.04 -23.72
C ASN A 208 -5.32 -2.18 -25.00
N GLY A 209 -4.59 -2.63 -26.03
CA GLY A 209 -4.52 -1.94 -27.32
C GLY A 209 -3.67 -0.66 -27.32
N MET A 210 -2.86 -0.42 -26.27
CA MET A 210 -1.91 0.69 -26.25
C MET A 210 -0.80 0.46 -27.28
N ALA A 211 -0.33 1.54 -27.91
CA ALA A 211 0.82 1.47 -28.81
C ALA A 211 2.06 0.95 -28.07
N THR A 212 2.74 -0.04 -28.65
CA THR A 212 3.90 -0.73 -28.04
C THR A 212 4.97 0.21 -27.52
N ALA A 213 5.26 1.30 -28.25
CA ALA A 213 6.25 2.29 -27.82
C ALA A 213 5.87 2.95 -26.48
N VAL A 214 4.59 3.29 -26.29
CA VAL A 214 4.08 3.91 -25.06
C VAL A 214 4.05 2.89 -23.92
N ALA A 215 3.63 1.65 -24.19
CA ALA A 215 3.65 0.57 -23.20
C ALA A 215 5.09 0.28 -22.72
N ASN A 216 6.06 0.25 -23.64
CA ASN A 216 7.48 0.10 -23.32
C ASN A 216 8.01 1.26 -22.48
N GLU A 217 7.66 2.51 -22.79
CA GLU A 217 8.03 3.67 -21.98
C GLU A 217 7.50 3.55 -20.53
N HIS A 218 6.25 3.13 -20.35
CA HIS A 218 5.67 2.89 -19.03
C HIS A 218 6.40 1.75 -18.28
N LEU A 219 6.76 0.67 -18.98
CA LEU A 219 7.52 -0.44 -18.41
C LEU A 219 8.93 -0.01 -17.98
N GLU A 220 9.62 0.79 -18.79
CA GLU A 220 10.95 1.33 -18.46
C GLU A 220 10.93 2.28 -17.27
N ASN A 221 9.89 3.13 -17.18
CA ASN A 221 9.66 3.99 -16.03
C ASN A 221 9.41 3.18 -14.74
N TYR A 222 8.65 2.09 -14.84
CA TYR A 222 8.42 1.17 -13.73
C TYR A 222 9.71 0.47 -13.29
N ILE A 223 10.51 -0.05 -14.23
CA ILE A 223 11.82 -0.66 -13.95
C ILE A 223 12.75 0.37 -13.28
N THR A 224 12.77 1.61 -13.75
CA THR A 224 13.57 2.69 -13.17
C THR A 224 13.16 3.00 -11.73
N PHE A 225 11.85 3.03 -11.46
CA PHE A 225 11.34 3.15 -10.11
C PHE A 225 11.75 1.96 -9.22
N LEU A 226 11.62 0.72 -9.70
CA LEU A 226 12.04 -0.45 -8.93
C LEU A 226 13.54 -0.43 -8.64
N LYS A 227 14.37 -0.03 -9.61
CA LYS A 227 15.81 0.21 -9.41
C LYS A 227 16.06 1.19 -8.28
N LYS A 228 15.37 2.33 -8.25
CA LYS A 228 15.48 3.29 -7.13
C LYS A 228 15.18 2.68 -5.76
N LEU A 229 14.31 1.67 -5.67
CA LEU A 229 13.98 1.01 -4.40
C LEU A 229 15.11 0.13 -3.84
N HIS A 230 16.02 -0.36 -4.68
CA HIS A 230 17.15 -1.21 -4.27
C HIS A 230 18.52 -0.72 -4.70
N SER A 231 18.59 0.41 -5.40
CA SER A 231 19.81 1.13 -5.61
C SER A 231 20.24 1.67 -4.26
N ASP A 232 21.13 0.93 -3.65
CA ASP A 232 22.06 1.49 -2.71
C ASP A 232 22.79 2.64 -3.44
N GLU A 233 22.55 3.90 -3.06
CA GLU A 233 23.59 4.93 -3.18
C GLU A 233 24.76 4.59 -2.22
N LYS A 234 25.14 3.32 -2.09
CA LYS A 234 26.42 2.88 -1.54
C LYS A 234 27.46 3.05 -2.64
N GLY A 235 27.63 4.29 -3.09
CA GLY A 235 28.95 4.75 -3.47
C GLY A 235 29.79 4.73 -2.19
N VAL A 236 30.34 3.57 -1.86
CA VAL A 236 31.35 3.42 -0.79
C VAL A 236 32.63 4.06 -1.32
N SER A 237 32.65 5.40 -1.36
CA SER A 237 33.91 6.13 -1.35
C SER A 237 34.38 6.09 0.10
N PHE A 238 35.58 5.56 0.31
CA PHE A 238 36.27 5.47 1.59
C PHE A 238 36.34 6.83 2.33
N PHE A 239 36.19 7.96 1.61
CA PHE A 239 36.10 9.31 2.17
C PHE A 239 34.77 9.65 2.89
N SER A 240 33.70 8.88 2.70
CA SER A 240 32.40 9.13 3.37
C SER A 240 32.35 8.71 4.84
N MET A 241 33.41 8.08 5.36
CA MET A 241 33.50 7.71 6.78
C MET A 241 33.78 8.92 7.69
N VAL A 242 34.25 10.05 7.14
CA VAL A 242 34.59 11.27 7.90
C VAL A 242 33.39 12.21 8.05
N THR A 243 32.37 12.11 7.20
CA THR A 243 31.14 12.91 7.31
C THR A 243 29.99 12.09 7.87
N LYS A 244 29.85 12.05 9.21
CA LYS A 244 28.66 11.53 9.93
C LYS A 244 27.35 12.28 9.60
N PHE A 245 27.37 13.22 8.67
CA PHE A 245 26.23 14.03 8.23
C PHE A 245 25.87 13.72 6.78
N GLY A 246 25.14 12.62 6.53
CA GLY A 246 24.39 12.51 5.27
C GLY A 246 24.38 11.17 4.53
N ARG A 247 24.35 10.01 5.21
CA ARG A 247 23.86 8.80 4.52
C ARG A 247 22.39 9.02 4.18
N LYS A 248 22.05 9.16 2.90
CA LYS A 248 20.64 9.15 2.47
C LYS A 248 20.00 7.87 3.01
N PRO A 249 18.80 7.94 3.60
CA PRO A 249 18.15 6.75 4.13
C PRO A 249 17.87 5.79 2.97
N SER A 250 18.22 4.53 3.12
CA SER A 250 17.89 3.46 2.17
C SER A 250 16.51 2.88 2.47
N TYR A 251 15.87 2.27 1.46
CA TYR A 251 14.62 1.52 1.66
C TYR A 251 14.87 0.30 2.55
N PRO A 252 13.85 -0.24 3.23
CA PRO A 252 14.03 -1.45 4.05
C PRO A 252 14.52 -2.65 3.23
N ILE A 253 15.33 -3.51 3.86
CA ILE A 253 16.02 -4.62 3.18
C ILE A 253 15.06 -5.56 2.44
N LYS A 254 13.86 -5.79 2.98
CA LYS A 254 12.83 -6.62 2.33
C LYS A 254 12.31 -5.97 1.04
N ILE A 255 12.12 -4.66 1.02
CA ILE A 255 11.73 -3.89 -0.18
C ILE A 255 12.86 -3.88 -1.21
N GLN A 256 14.12 -3.77 -0.75
CA GLN A 256 15.27 -3.87 -1.65
C GLN A 256 15.33 -5.25 -2.32
N LEU A 257 15.30 -6.33 -1.54
CA LEU A 257 15.29 -7.70 -2.08
C LEU A 257 14.13 -7.91 -3.06
N PHE A 258 12.92 -7.53 -2.64
CA PHE A 258 11.71 -7.60 -3.47
C PHE A 258 11.93 -6.92 -4.82
N SER A 259 12.33 -5.65 -4.81
CA SER A 259 12.49 -4.87 -6.03
C SER A 259 13.65 -5.35 -6.90
N GLN A 260 14.72 -5.91 -6.33
CA GLN A 260 15.79 -6.58 -7.10
C GLN A 260 15.25 -7.78 -7.86
N ILE A 261 14.50 -8.67 -7.19
CA ILE A 261 13.90 -9.86 -7.82
C ILE A 261 12.97 -9.46 -8.97
N ILE A 262 12.02 -8.55 -8.71
CA ILE A 262 11.05 -8.12 -9.73
C ILE A 262 11.74 -7.41 -10.90
N THR A 263 12.74 -6.57 -10.62
CA THR A 263 13.51 -5.87 -11.66
C THR A 263 14.25 -6.85 -12.56
N LEU A 264 14.94 -7.83 -11.98
CA LEU A 264 15.64 -8.86 -12.73
C LEU A 264 14.66 -9.66 -13.58
N TYR A 265 13.51 -10.05 -13.03
CA TYR A 265 12.53 -10.84 -13.76
C TYR A 265 11.95 -10.09 -14.95
N ILE A 266 11.48 -8.85 -14.75
CA ILE A 266 10.89 -8.06 -15.83
C ILE A 266 11.94 -7.74 -16.91
N SER A 267 13.16 -7.39 -16.50
CA SER A 267 14.27 -7.12 -17.44
C SER A 267 14.68 -8.35 -18.25
N GLN A 268 14.42 -9.57 -17.76
CA GLN A 268 14.68 -10.81 -18.51
C GLN A 268 13.69 -11.00 -19.66
N GLN A 269 12.50 -10.41 -19.59
CA GLN A 269 11.45 -10.62 -20.61
C GLN A 269 11.67 -9.82 -21.89
N GLN A 270 12.76 -9.05 -22.00
CA GLN A 270 13.11 -8.34 -23.24
C GLN A 270 13.47 -9.33 -24.36
N THR A 271 12.85 -9.16 -25.53
CA THR A 271 13.05 -10.00 -26.72
C THR A 271 13.99 -9.34 -27.72
N ALA A 272 13.80 -8.04 -27.98
CA ALA A 272 14.65 -7.19 -28.80
C ALA A 272 14.42 -5.70 -28.47
N PRO A 273 15.32 -4.78 -28.85
CA PRO A 273 15.12 -3.34 -28.67
C PRO A 273 13.84 -2.86 -29.37
N GLY A 274 13.02 -2.07 -28.68
CA GLY A 274 11.78 -1.48 -29.21
C GLY A 274 10.62 -2.46 -29.43
N GLN A 275 10.84 -3.76 -29.27
CA GLN A 275 9.81 -4.79 -29.37
C GLN A 275 9.04 -4.95 -28.05
N PRO A 276 7.82 -5.51 -28.08
CA PRO A 276 7.14 -5.84 -26.83
C PRO A 276 7.96 -6.89 -26.05
N PRO A 277 7.90 -6.85 -24.72
CA PRO A 277 8.43 -7.92 -23.90
C PRO A 277 7.71 -9.22 -24.23
N ARG A 278 8.29 -10.33 -23.78
CA ARG A 278 7.73 -11.64 -24.00
C ARG A 278 6.38 -11.81 -23.30
N LEU A 279 5.34 -12.04 -24.10
CA LEU A 279 3.96 -12.27 -23.63
C LEU A 279 3.53 -13.74 -23.73
N GLN A 280 4.27 -14.56 -24.48
CA GLN A 280 3.95 -15.98 -24.69
C GLN A 280 5.10 -16.89 -24.24
N ALA A 281 4.77 -18.14 -23.93
CA ALA A 281 5.76 -19.18 -23.67
C ALA A 281 6.62 -19.45 -24.91
N SER A 282 7.79 -20.06 -24.70
CA SER A 282 8.71 -20.51 -25.76
C SER A 282 9.36 -19.43 -26.65
N GLN A 283 9.01 -18.14 -26.52
CA GLN A 283 9.81 -17.07 -27.11
C GLN A 283 11.14 -16.94 -26.34
N GLY A 284 12.25 -16.78 -27.08
CA GLY A 284 13.57 -16.57 -26.51
C GLY A 284 13.69 -15.25 -25.75
N VAL A 285 14.69 -15.16 -24.86
CA VAL A 285 15.04 -13.93 -24.14
C VAL A 285 16.33 -13.36 -24.70
N LEU A 286 16.42 -12.04 -24.83
CA LEU A 286 17.63 -11.37 -25.32
C LEU A 286 18.80 -11.55 -24.35
N ASN A 287 18.52 -11.40 -23.05
CA ASN A 287 19.52 -11.45 -21.99
C ASN A 287 18.97 -12.23 -20.79
N SER A 288 19.49 -13.43 -20.56
CA SER A 288 19.19 -14.19 -19.34
C SER A 288 19.69 -13.44 -18.10
N ARG A 289 18.84 -13.36 -17.07
CA ARG A 289 19.18 -12.73 -15.78
C ARG A 289 19.54 -13.76 -14.71
N LEU A 290 19.66 -15.04 -15.07
CA LEU A 290 19.97 -16.13 -14.15
C LEU A 290 21.32 -15.95 -13.45
N GLY A 291 22.34 -15.41 -14.12
CA GLY A 291 23.64 -15.12 -13.50
C GLY A 291 23.53 -14.10 -12.38
N ALA A 292 22.94 -12.93 -12.69
CA ALA A 292 22.68 -11.87 -11.71
C ALA A 292 21.78 -12.34 -10.56
N PHE A 293 20.80 -13.21 -10.84
CA PHE A 293 19.97 -13.83 -9.81
C PHE A 293 20.76 -14.79 -8.90
N LYS A 294 21.71 -15.56 -9.44
CA LYS A 294 22.61 -16.39 -8.62
C LYS A 294 23.56 -15.55 -7.77
N ASP A 295 23.96 -14.38 -8.25
CA ASP A 295 24.77 -13.45 -7.46
C ASP A 295 23.97 -12.83 -6.31
N LEU A 296 22.67 -12.55 -6.55
CA LEU A 296 21.73 -12.16 -5.50
C LEU A 296 21.65 -13.20 -4.37
N GLN A 297 21.60 -14.49 -4.73
CA GLN A 297 21.59 -15.60 -3.78
C GLN A 297 22.85 -15.67 -2.90
N LYS A 298 24.00 -15.25 -3.43
CA LYS A 298 25.27 -15.25 -2.68
C LYS A 298 25.43 -14.02 -1.79
N ASN A 299 24.55 -13.02 -1.90
CA ASN A 299 24.66 -11.80 -1.11
C ASN A 299 24.35 -12.09 0.38
N LYS A 300 25.33 -11.81 1.24
CA LYS A 300 25.25 -12.03 2.69
C LYS A 300 24.11 -11.25 3.34
N GLU A 301 23.70 -10.11 2.77
CA GLU A 301 22.58 -9.31 3.29
C GLU A 301 21.21 -10.01 3.16
N TYR A 302 21.10 -11.03 2.30
CA TYR A 302 19.83 -11.71 1.99
C TYR A 302 19.73 -13.15 2.49
N VAL A 303 20.69 -13.60 3.31
CA VAL A 303 20.76 -14.99 3.82
C VAL A 303 19.48 -15.39 4.57
N GLU A 304 18.90 -14.48 5.35
CA GLU A 304 17.66 -14.71 6.10
C GLU A 304 16.42 -14.86 5.20
N TYR A 305 16.53 -14.51 3.92
CA TYR A 305 15.44 -14.53 2.94
C TYR A 305 15.64 -15.59 1.84
N ASN A 306 16.46 -16.61 2.11
CA ASN A 306 16.74 -17.69 1.15
C ASN A 306 15.47 -18.39 0.64
N SER A 307 14.43 -18.50 1.46
CA SER A 307 13.13 -19.05 1.04
C SER A 307 12.49 -18.24 -0.09
N VAL A 308 12.60 -16.91 -0.05
CA VAL A 308 12.11 -16.01 -1.12
C VAL A 308 12.87 -16.28 -2.41
N ILE A 309 14.20 -16.35 -2.32
CA ILE A 309 15.09 -16.58 -3.47
C ILE A 309 14.83 -17.96 -4.08
N GLN A 310 14.70 -19.02 -3.28
CA GLN A 310 14.39 -20.36 -3.77
C GLN A 310 13.04 -20.41 -4.51
N ASN A 311 12.02 -19.72 -4.01
CA ASN A 311 10.70 -19.67 -4.65
C ASN A 311 10.69 -18.82 -5.92
N ALA A 312 11.57 -17.83 -6.03
CA ALA A 312 11.72 -17.01 -7.24
C ALA A 312 12.57 -17.70 -8.32
N GLN A 313 13.46 -18.64 -7.96
CA GLN A 313 14.40 -19.29 -8.87
C GLN A 313 13.77 -19.87 -10.17
N PRO A 314 12.60 -20.57 -10.14
CA PRO A 314 12.00 -21.13 -11.34
C PRO A 314 11.72 -20.08 -12.42
N TYR A 315 11.37 -18.85 -12.04
CA TYR A 315 11.11 -17.72 -12.95
C TYR A 315 12.34 -17.29 -13.75
N PHE A 316 13.54 -17.69 -13.31
CA PHE A 316 14.82 -17.40 -13.97
C PHE A 316 15.43 -18.61 -14.67
N SER A 317 15.24 -19.83 -14.13
CA SER A 317 15.82 -21.04 -14.72
C SER A 317 14.91 -21.70 -15.76
N GLN A 318 13.58 -21.58 -15.63
CA GLN A 318 12.60 -22.16 -16.55
C GLN A 318 12.07 -21.07 -17.50
N VAL A 319 12.99 -20.41 -18.21
CA VAL A 319 12.63 -19.27 -19.06
C VAL A 319 11.58 -19.64 -20.08
N GLU A 320 11.58 -20.84 -20.66
CA GLU A 320 10.58 -21.24 -21.65
C GLU A 320 9.13 -21.20 -21.13
N HIS A 321 8.93 -21.35 -19.82
CA HIS A 321 7.62 -21.35 -19.17
C HIS A 321 7.14 -19.94 -18.74
N TYR A 322 8.02 -19.12 -18.13
CA TYR A 322 7.61 -17.91 -17.40
C TYR A 322 7.76 -16.58 -18.16
N ASN A 323 6.71 -16.13 -18.86
CA ASN A 323 6.65 -14.83 -19.56
C ASN A 323 6.19 -13.64 -18.69
N LEU A 324 6.13 -12.43 -19.24
CA LEU A 324 5.78 -11.21 -18.48
C LEU A 324 4.44 -11.30 -17.72
N ASN A 325 3.45 -12.03 -18.24
CA ASN A 325 2.15 -12.18 -17.58
C ASN A 325 2.25 -12.89 -16.21
N HIS A 326 3.33 -13.64 -15.97
CA HIS A 326 3.58 -14.28 -14.67
C HIS A 326 4.25 -13.36 -13.64
N ALA A 327 4.52 -12.08 -13.97
CA ALA A 327 5.11 -11.13 -13.03
C ALA A 327 4.20 -10.87 -11.82
N GLY A 328 2.87 -10.91 -12.00
CA GLY A 328 1.90 -10.83 -10.90
C GLY A 328 2.09 -11.99 -9.91
N ASN A 329 2.21 -13.21 -10.41
CA ASN A 329 2.42 -14.41 -9.58
C ASN A 329 3.76 -14.35 -8.83
N LEU A 330 4.83 -13.87 -9.49
CA LEU A 330 6.12 -13.68 -8.82
C LEU A 330 6.03 -12.60 -7.74
N PHE A 331 5.37 -11.47 -8.03
CA PHE A 331 5.12 -10.40 -7.08
C PHE A 331 4.44 -10.94 -5.82
N ALA A 332 3.30 -11.60 -6.00
CA ALA A 332 2.47 -12.10 -4.93
C ALA A 332 3.21 -13.12 -4.06
N LYS A 333 3.84 -14.13 -4.67
CA LYS A 333 4.66 -15.12 -3.96
C LYS A 333 5.79 -14.46 -3.16
N THR A 334 6.52 -13.53 -3.77
CA THR A 334 7.63 -12.82 -3.12
C THR A 334 7.13 -12.01 -1.93
N ALA A 335 6.04 -11.26 -2.10
CA ALA A 335 5.44 -10.44 -1.04
C ALA A 335 4.94 -11.33 0.12
N HIS A 336 4.23 -12.42 -0.17
CA HIS A 336 3.70 -13.32 0.85
C HIS A 336 4.80 -13.97 1.70
N ILE A 337 5.90 -14.41 1.08
CA ILE A 337 7.03 -15.00 1.82
C ILE A 337 7.75 -13.94 2.67
N LEU A 338 7.87 -12.70 2.18
CA LEU A 338 8.51 -11.60 2.93
C LEU A 338 7.67 -11.10 4.12
N TYR A 339 6.35 -11.18 4.03
CA TYR A 339 5.40 -10.68 5.03
C TYR A 339 4.32 -11.74 5.38
N PRO A 340 4.71 -12.90 5.92
CA PRO A 340 3.81 -14.05 6.08
C PRO A 340 2.66 -13.81 7.07
N SER A 341 2.83 -12.87 8.00
CA SER A 341 1.81 -12.50 8.99
C SER A 341 0.94 -11.32 8.56
N ASP A 342 1.19 -10.71 7.40
CA ASP A 342 0.45 -9.53 6.96
C ASP A 342 -0.79 -9.93 6.16
N LYS A 343 -1.93 -9.95 6.86
CA LYS A 343 -3.25 -10.27 6.29
C LYS A 343 -3.75 -9.25 5.28
N THR A 344 -3.11 -8.07 5.15
CA THR A 344 -3.51 -7.11 4.11
C THR A 344 -3.09 -7.56 2.71
N LEU A 345 -2.17 -8.52 2.60
CA LEU A 345 -1.72 -9.07 1.32
C LEU A 345 -2.63 -10.19 0.78
N LEU A 346 -3.70 -10.56 1.49
CA LEU A 346 -4.64 -11.60 1.04
C LEU A 346 -5.15 -11.30 -0.38
N ARG A 347 -5.07 -12.30 -1.27
CA ARG A 347 -5.48 -12.26 -2.70
C ARG A 347 -4.63 -11.37 -3.63
N LEU A 348 -3.34 -11.19 -3.36
CA LEU A 348 -2.41 -10.76 -4.42
C LEU A 348 -2.35 -11.75 -5.60
N ASP A 349 -2.77 -13.00 -5.40
CA ASP A 349 -2.78 -14.08 -6.38
C ASP A 349 -4.05 -14.14 -7.28
N ALA A 350 -4.93 -13.12 -7.27
CA ALA A 350 -6.21 -13.11 -7.99
C ALA A 350 -6.25 -12.27 -9.29
#